data_AF-A0A928SPK4-F1
#
_entry.id   AF-A0A928SPK4-F1
#
_cell.length_a   1.000
_cell.length_b   1.000
_cell.length_c   1.000
_cell.angle_alpha   90.00
_cell.angle_beta   90.00
_cell.angle_gamma   90.00
#
_symmetry.space_group_name_H-M   'P 1'
#
loop_
_entity.id
_entity.type
_entity.pdbx_description
1 polymer ?
#
loop_
_entity_poly.entity_id
_entity_poly.type
_entity_poly.pdbx_seq_one_letter_code
_entity_poly.pdbx_strand_id
1 'polypeptide(L)'
;MYQQRQKPGGGRRRRRKQRSSEPRGAVEPILIAARRPNAPLVARAPAAMSAAPKSVRPAVLKADNGRPARPEPEPVQRRTARIVQVTKTDHDERERLRLRLLDRLMAAETRGAITRAVDELLREGFELPAEQPLQLQLLDHFDEERARSAIEVLGVLVAQAPAFKRPVMEQRLRRLEEYAEDSSIRDAAAELRRAIRA
;
A
#
# COMPACT_ATOMS: atom_id res chain seq x y z
N MET A 1 72.53 -9.60 38.25
CA MET A 1 71.61 -8.99 37.27
C MET A 1 71.20 -10.11 36.32
N TYR A 2 69.99 -10.67 36.36
CA TYR A 2 68.73 -10.14 35.80
C TYR A 2 67.53 -10.69 36.60
N GLN A 3 66.62 -9.81 37.05
CA GLN A 3 65.37 -10.22 37.70
C GLN A 3 64.26 -10.44 36.67
N GLN A 4 63.68 -11.65 36.71
CA GLN A 4 62.34 -11.97 36.23
C GLN A 4 61.29 -11.01 36.80
N ARG A 5 60.50 -10.39 35.94
CA ARG A 5 59.20 -9.82 36.28
C ARG A 5 58.18 -10.23 35.22
N GLN A 6 57.50 -11.34 35.47
CA GLN A 6 56.23 -11.64 34.80
C GLN A 6 55.15 -10.75 35.43
N LYS A 7 54.44 -9.95 34.61
CA LYS A 7 53.23 -9.23 35.00
C LYS A 7 52.01 -9.99 34.45
N PRO A 8 51.09 -10.51 35.30
CA PRO A 8 49.78 -10.95 34.84
C PRO A 8 48.82 -9.76 34.85
N GLY A 9 48.66 -9.12 33.69
CA GLY A 9 47.78 -7.96 33.52
C GLY A 9 46.35 -8.34 33.13
N GLY A 10 45.52 -8.63 34.14
CA GLY A 10 44.10 -8.21 34.19
C GLY A 10 43.18 -8.56 33.02
N GLY A 11 42.80 -9.85 32.91
CA GLY A 11 41.64 -10.26 32.13
C GLY A 11 40.38 -9.55 32.61
N ARG A 12 39.84 -8.64 31.78
CA ARG A 12 38.54 -8.01 32.01
C ARG A 12 37.46 -9.09 31.99
N ARG A 13 37.07 -9.52 33.20
CA ARG A 13 35.88 -10.32 33.48
C ARG A 13 34.68 -9.68 32.78
N ARG A 14 34.23 -10.30 31.69
CA ARG A 14 32.88 -10.06 31.13
C ARG A 14 31.90 -10.47 32.22
N ARG A 15 31.38 -9.47 32.95
CA ARG A 15 30.30 -9.60 33.91
C ARG A 15 29.07 -10.04 33.12
N ARG A 16 28.85 -11.36 33.02
CA ARG A 16 27.62 -11.97 32.50
C ARG A 16 26.49 -11.42 33.35
N LYS A 17 25.72 -10.48 32.79
CA LYS A 17 24.48 -9.99 33.38
C LYS A 17 23.56 -11.20 33.47
N GLN A 18 23.36 -11.72 34.68
CA GLN A 18 22.38 -12.76 34.97
C GLN A 18 21.02 -12.22 34.49
N ARG A 19 20.45 -12.87 33.48
CA ARG A 19 19.03 -12.74 33.18
C ARG A 19 18.31 -13.33 34.39
N SER A 20 17.66 -12.47 35.17
CA SER A 20 16.66 -12.87 36.12
C SER A 20 15.62 -13.72 35.39
N SER A 21 15.50 -14.97 35.82
CA SER A 21 14.37 -15.83 35.52
C SER A 21 13.19 -15.32 36.34
N GLU A 22 12.51 -14.30 35.84
CA GLU A 22 11.15 -14.02 36.29
C GLU A 22 10.25 -15.17 35.81
N PRO A 23 9.48 -15.80 36.71
CA PRO A 23 8.48 -16.77 36.29
C PRO A 23 7.46 -16.02 35.44
N ARG A 24 7.35 -16.41 34.16
CA ARG A 24 6.23 -16.00 33.31
C ARG A 24 4.97 -16.35 34.07
N GLY A 25 4.18 -15.33 34.42
CA GLY A 25 2.87 -15.49 35.02
C GLY A 25 2.09 -16.55 34.24
N ALA A 26 1.46 -17.46 34.96
CA ALA A 26 0.64 -18.51 34.41
C ALA A 26 -0.29 -17.93 33.35
N VAL A 27 -0.09 -18.37 32.10
CA VAL A 27 -1.07 -18.13 31.05
C VAL A 27 -2.30 -18.92 31.47
N GLU A 28 -3.35 -18.21 31.88
CA GLU A 28 -4.64 -18.83 32.16
C GLU A 28 -5.04 -19.66 30.94
N PRO A 29 -5.37 -20.95 31.10
CA PRO A 29 -5.87 -21.74 29.99
C PRO A 29 -7.18 -21.12 29.52
N ILE A 30 -7.19 -20.63 28.27
CA ILE A 30 -8.42 -20.20 27.61
C ILE A 30 -9.34 -21.41 27.55
N LEU A 31 -10.36 -21.43 28.41
CA LEU A 31 -11.44 -22.40 28.37
C LEU A 31 -12.21 -22.17 27.07
N ILE A 32 -11.91 -22.96 26.03
CA ILE A 32 -12.70 -23.00 24.81
C ILE A 32 -14.07 -23.56 25.22
N ALA A 33 -15.05 -22.68 25.36
CA ALA A 33 -16.44 -23.05 25.58
C ALA A 33 -16.87 -24.05 24.50
N ALA A 34 -17.46 -25.16 24.95
CA ALA A 34 -18.00 -26.19 24.09
C ALA A 34 -18.87 -25.58 23.00
N ARG A 35 -18.62 -26.00 21.75
CA ARG A 35 -19.46 -25.68 20.59
C ARG A 35 -20.89 -26.11 20.91
N ARG A 36 -21.87 -25.21 20.69
CA ARG A 36 -23.29 -25.55 20.78
C ARG A 36 -23.61 -26.64 19.74
N PRO A 37 -24.39 -27.68 20.07
CA PRO A 37 -24.67 -28.81 19.18
C PRO A 37 -25.46 -28.45 17.90
N ASN A 38 -25.95 -27.21 17.75
CA ASN A 38 -26.75 -26.77 16.61
C ASN A 38 -26.22 -25.48 15.97
N ALA A 39 -24.90 -25.36 15.73
CA ALA A 39 -24.36 -24.26 14.93
C ALA A 39 -24.49 -24.59 13.43
N PRO A 40 -25.06 -23.71 12.59
CA PRO A 40 -25.25 -23.99 11.16
C PRO A 40 -23.90 -24.12 10.45
N LEU A 41 -23.73 -25.20 9.70
CA LEU A 41 -22.57 -25.47 8.87
C LEU A 41 -22.55 -24.48 7.70
N VAL A 42 -21.66 -23.50 7.74
CA VAL A 42 -21.34 -22.68 6.56
C VAL A 42 -20.57 -23.57 5.59
N ALA A 43 -21.28 -24.09 4.59
CA ALA A 43 -20.71 -24.91 3.53
C ALA A 43 -19.71 -24.07 2.72
N ARG A 44 -18.44 -24.49 2.74
CA ARG A 44 -17.42 -24.03 1.79
C ARG A 44 -17.80 -24.53 0.40
N ALA A 45 -18.05 -23.62 -0.54
CA ALA A 45 -18.15 -23.97 -1.94
C ALA A 45 -16.77 -24.39 -2.48
N PRO A 46 -16.65 -25.54 -3.17
CA PRO A 46 -15.41 -25.89 -3.84
C PRO A 46 -15.27 -25.14 -5.17
N ALA A 47 -14.08 -24.61 -5.39
CA ALA A 47 -13.59 -24.26 -6.71
C ALA A 47 -13.32 -25.54 -7.52
N ALA A 48 -13.78 -25.56 -8.78
CA ALA A 48 -13.05 -26.00 -9.99
C ALA A 48 -13.94 -26.66 -11.05
N MET A 49 -13.51 -26.46 -12.30
CA MET A 49 -13.66 -27.32 -13.49
C MET A 49 -14.84 -27.08 -14.44
N SER A 50 -14.50 -26.39 -15.54
CA SER A 50 -14.64 -26.82 -16.93
C SER A 50 -15.55 -28.03 -17.23
N ALA A 51 -16.63 -27.80 -17.98
CA ALA A 51 -17.14 -28.73 -19.00
C ALA A 51 -18.14 -28.00 -19.93
N ALA A 52 -17.82 -27.97 -21.22
CA ALA A 52 -18.74 -27.59 -22.28
C ALA A 52 -19.84 -28.66 -22.48
N PRO A 53 -21.05 -28.28 -22.93
CA PRO A 53 -21.91 -29.23 -23.63
C PRO A 53 -22.06 -28.90 -25.12
N LYS A 54 -21.88 -29.97 -25.90
CA LYS A 54 -22.17 -30.10 -27.32
C LYS A 54 -23.67 -29.90 -27.63
N SER A 55 -23.89 -29.27 -28.79
CA SER A 55 -24.99 -29.44 -29.75
C SER A 55 -26.23 -30.25 -29.33
N VAL A 56 -27.39 -29.59 -29.40
CA VAL A 56 -28.67 -30.26 -29.70
C VAL A 56 -29.39 -29.47 -30.79
N ARG A 57 -29.51 -30.08 -31.97
CA ARG A 57 -30.44 -29.70 -33.04
C ARG A 57 -31.87 -29.97 -32.58
N PRO A 58 -32.85 -29.19 -33.06
CA PRO A 58 -34.14 -29.73 -33.42
C PRO A 58 -34.33 -29.71 -34.93
N ALA A 59 -34.74 -30.88 -35.44
CA ALA A 59 -35.24 -31.07 -36.78
C ALA A 59 -36.63 -30.45 -36.92
N VAL A 60 -36.88 -29.76 -38.04
CA VAL A 60 -38.22 -29.48 -38.55
C VAL A 60 -38.24 -29.90 -40.02
N LEU A 61 -38.88 -31.03 -40.28
CA LEU A 61 -39.53 -31.40 -41.55
C LEU A 61 -40.71 -30.42 -41.72
N LYS A 62 -41.17 -29.94 -42.87
CA LYS A 62 -41.33 -30.47 -44.24
C LYS A 62 -41.96 -29.31 -45.05
N ALA A 63 -41.67 -29.19 -46.33
CA ALA A 63 -42.67 -29.01 -47.40
C ALA A 63 -41.96 -28.72 -48.72
N ASP A 64 -41.98 -29.74 -49.57
CA ASP A 64 -41.62 -29.73 -50.97
C ASP A 64 -42.79 -29.11 -51.76
N ASN A 65 -42.50 -28.14 -52.63
CA ASN A 65 -43.35 -27.78 -53.76
C ASN A 65 -42.45 -27.09 -54.80
N GLY A 66 -42.34 -27.71 -55.97
CA GLY A 66 -41.32 -27.42 -56.98
C GLY A 66 -41.52 -26.14 -57.80
N ARG A 67 -40.36 -25.50 -58.06
CA ARG A 67 -39.88 -24.78 -59.29
C ARG A 67 -40.70 -23.63 -59.91
N PRO A 68 -40.07 -22.74 -60.75
CA PRO A 68 -38.66 -22.32 -60.88
C PRO A 68 -38.43 -20.79 -60.99
N ALA A 69 -37.14 -20.40 -61.02
CA ALA A 69 -36.53 -19.20 -61.66
C ALA A 69 -36.57 -17.80 -60.99
N ARG A 70 -35.35 -17.39 -60.56
CA ARG A 70 -34.71 -16.05 -60.32
C ARG A 70 -35.46 -14.77 -60.76
N PRO A 71 -35.27 -13.63 -60.04
CA PRO A 71 -33.98 -12.93 -60.05
C PRO A 71 -33.44 -12.52 -58.66
N GLU A 72 -32.12 -12.32 -58.62
CA GLU A 72 -31.35 -11.80 -57.48
C GLU A 72 -31.77 -10.38 -57.10
N PRO A 73 -31.94 -10.09 -55.80
CA PRO A 73 -31.77 -8.75 -55.28
C PRO A 73 -30.49 -8.67 -54.42
N GLU A 74 -29.54 -7.92 -54.96
CA GLU A 74 -28.53 -7.04 -54.33
C GLU A 74 -27.63 -7.56 -53.19
N PRO A 75 -26.31 -7.29 -53.24
CA PRO A 75 -25.41 -7.64 -52.15
C PRO A 75 -25.75 -6.79 -50.93
N VAL A 76 -26.35 -7.42 -49.92
CA VAL A 76 -26.53 -6.84 -48.59
C VAL A 76 -25.14 -6.43 -48.10
N GLN A 77 -24.86 -5.13 -48.11
CA GLN A 77 -23.64 -4.55 -47.57
C GLN A 77 -23.55 -4.95 -46.11
N ARG A 78 -22.72 -5.96 -45.82
CA ARG A 78 -22.39 -6.36 -44.47
C ARG A 78 -21.73 -5.16 -43.84
N ARG A 79 -22.46 -4.51 -42.93
CA ARG A 79 -21.96 -3.42 -42.10
C ARG A 79 -20.61 -3.85 -41.54
N THR A 80 -19.54 -3.24 -42.02
CA THR A 80 -18.22 -3.35 -41.43
C THR A 80 -18.37 -2.83 -40.01
N ALA A 81 -18.43 -3.73 -39.04
CA ALA A 81 -18.32 -3.39 -37.64
C ALA A 81 -16.95 -2.73 -37.46
N ARG A 82 -16.93 -1.40 -37.50
CA ARG A 82 -15.76 -0.61 -37.18
C ARG A 82 -15.49 -0.84 -35.70
N ILE A 83 -14.49 -1.66 -35.41
CA ILE A 83 -14.02 -1.93 -34.06
C ILE A 83 -13.52 -0.60 -33.50
N VAL A 84 -14.30 0.01 -32.61
CA VAL A 84 -13.94 1.24 -31.90
C VAL A 84 -13.16 0.84 -30.65
N GLN A 85 -11.83 0.91 -30.81
CA GLN A 85 -10.75 1.09 -29.83
C GLN A 85 -11.03 0.85 -28.33
N VAL A 86 -10.38 -0.21 -27.83
CA VAL A 86 -10.19 -0.54 -26.40
C VAL A 86 -9.00 0.27 -25.86
N THR A 87 -9.12 1.60 -25.78
CA THR A 87 -8.09 2.46 -25.14
C THR A 87 -8.43 2.79 -23.68
N LYS A 88 -9.62 2.43 -23.21
CA LYS A 88 -10.05 2.67 -21.83
C LYS A 88 -9.36 1.74 -20.82
N THR A 89 -9.04 0.51 -21.23
CA THR A 89 -8.44 -0.50 -20.33
C THR A 89 -7.12 -0.03 -19.75
N ASP A 90 -6.25 0.55 -20.57
CA ASP A 90 -4.89 0.92 -20.15
C ASP A 90 -4.91 2.11 -19.18
N HIS A 91 -5.81 3.07 -19.42
CA HIS A 91 -6.04 4.19 -18.48
C HIS A 91 -6.60 3.68 -17.15
N ASP A 92 -7.58 2.79 -17.20
CA ASP A 92 -8.19 2.19 -16.00
C ASP A 92 -7.15 1.37 -15.22
N GLU A 93 -6.26 0.64 -15.90
CA GLU A 93 -5.17 -0.12 -15.28
C GLU A 93 -4.14 0.78 -14.62
N ARG A 94 -3.77 1.88 -15.28
CA ARG A 94 -2.83 2.88 -14.73
C ARG A 94 -3.41 3.56 -13.50
N GLU A 95 -4.69 3.92 -13.50
CA GLU A 95 -5.36 4.48 -12.33
C GLU A 95 -5.46 3.48 -11.18
N ARG A 96 -5.80 2.21 -11.47
CA ARG A 96 -5.81 1.14 -10.46
C ARG A 96 -4.44 0.95 -9.83
N LEU A 97 -3.37 1.00 -10.64
CA LEU A 97 -2.01 0.93 -10.14
C LEU A 97 -1.70 2.12 -9.23
N ARG A 98 -2.05 3.35 -9.65
CA ARG A 98 -1.87 4.56 -8.83
C ARG A 98 -2.55 4.42 -7.47
N LEU A 99 -3.82 4.04 -7.44
CA LEU A 99 -4.59 3.86 -6.21
C LEU A 99 -3.96 2.80 -5.31
N ARG A 100 -3.54 1.66 -5.87
CA ARG A 100 -2.87 0.60 -5.12
C ARG A 100 -1.55 1.07 -4.49
N LEU A 101 -0.77 1.88 -5.19
CA LEU A 101 0.49 2.43 -4.68
C LEU A 101 0.24 3.48 -3.59
N LEU A 102 -0.79 4.31 -3.75
CA LEU A 102 -1.23 5.25 -2.72
C LEU A 102 -1.71 4.52 -1.46
N ASP A 103 -2.53 3.47 -1.60
CA ASP A 103 -2.96 2.64 -0.47
C ASP A 103 -1.78 2.01 0.25
N ARG A 104 -0.78 1.53 -0.51
CA ARG A 104 0.45 0.98 0.03
C ARG A 104 1.26 2.02 0.81
N LEU A 105 1.37 3.25 0.29
CA LEU A 105 2.02 4.37 0.97
C LEU A 105 1.26 4.70 2.27
N MET A 106 -0.06 4.83 2.19
CA MET A 106 -0.93 5.12 3.33
C MET A 106 -0.88 4.03 4.42
N ALA A 107 -0.65 2.78 4.05
CA ALA A 107 -0.46 1.67 4.99
C ALA A 107 0.98 1.56 5.54
N ALA A 108 1.95 2.31 5.00
CA ALA A 108 3.33 2.25 5.46
C ALA A 108 3.52 3.00 6.79
N GLU A 109 3.98 2.28 7.80
CA GLU A 109 4.18 2.85 9.14
C GLU A 109 5.65 3.17 9.47
N THR A 110 6.59 2.46 8.81
CA THR A 110 8.03 2.60 9.10
C THR A 110 8.70 3.50 8.06
N ARG A 111 9.70 4.28 8.48
CA ARG A 111 10.53 5.14 7.61
C ARG A 111 11.01 4.41 6.35
N GLY A 112 11.48 3.17 6.50
CA GLY A 112 11.91 2.34 5.37
C GLY A 112 10.78 1.88 4.44
N ALA A 113 9.60 1.57 4.99
CA ALA A 113 8.44 1.22 4.16
C ALA A 113 7.88 2.44 3.42
N ILE A 114 7.83 3.59 4.09
CA ILE A 114 7.39 4.87 3.50
C ILE A 114 8.30 5.23 2.33
N THR A 115 9.61 5.25 2.55
CA THR A 115 10.59 5.57 1.50
C THR A 115 10.43 4.68 0.28
N ARG A 116 10.33 3.36 0.47
CA ARG A 116 10.14 2.41 -0.64
C ARG A 116 8.82 2.64 -1.39
N ALA A 117 7.73 2.93 -0.69
CA ALA A 117 6.43 3.14 -1.31
C ALA A 117 6.39 4.46 -2.11
N VAL A 118 7.04 5.52 -1.59
CA VAL A 118 7.20 6.80 -2.29
C VAL A 118 8.05 6.63 -3.54
N ASP A 119 9.22 5.99 -3.42
CA ASP A 119 10.12 5.75 -4.55
C ASP A 119 9.46 4.91 -5.64
N GLU A 120 8.64 3.91 -5.26
CA GLU A 120 7.87 3.10 -6.20
C GLU A 120 6.83 3.94 -6.94
N LEU A 121 6.08 4.78 -6.22
CA LEU A 121 5.08 5.66 -6.80
C LEU A 121 5.70 6.66 -7.79
N LEU A 122 6.82 7.27 -7.41
CA LEU A 122 7.55 8.21 -8.26
C LEU A 122 8.23 7.52 -9.44
N ARG A 123 8.72 6.30 -9.28
CA ARG A 123 9.32 5.50 -10.37
C ARG A 123 8.31 5.18 -11.47
N GLU A 124 7.05 4.92 -11.10
CA GLU A 124 5.95 4.74 -12.05
C GLU A 124 5.47 6.08 -12.68
N GLY A 125 6.11 7.20 -12.31
CA GLY A 125 5.82 8.53 -12.84
C GLY A 125 4.51 9.13 -12.31
N PHE A 126 4.03 8.68 -11.15
CA PHE A 126 2.88 9.29 -10.50
C PHE A 126 3.31 10.45 -9.61
N GLU A 127 2.46 11.46 -9.52
CA GLU A 127 2.64 12.60 -8.62
C GLU A 127 2.06 12.30 -7.23
N LEU A 128 2.73 12.83 -6.20
CA LEU A 128 2.30 12.73 -4.81
C LEU A 128 1.13 13.71 -4.55
N PRO A 129 -0.05 13.23 -4.12
CA PRO A 129 -1.18 14.09 -3.77
C PRO A 129 -0.83 15.11 -2.68
N ALA A 130 -1.29 16.35 -2.84
CA ALA A 130 -1.19 17.39 -1.83
C ALA A 130 -2.25 17.20 -0.71
N GLU A 131 -2.25 16.04 -0.08
CA GLU A 131 -3.17 15.68 1.00
C GLU A 131 -2.42 15.62 2.34
N GLN A 132 -2.95 16.28 3.36
CA GLN A 132 -2.32 16.34 4.69
C GLN A 132 -1.86 14.96 5.25
N PRO A 133 -2.65 13.87 5.20
CA PRO A 133 -2.21 12.59 5.76
C PRO A 133 -1.02 11.97 5.00
N LEU A 134 -0.95 12.15 3.69
CA LEU A 134 0.15 11.65 2.86
C LEU A 134 1.41 12.50 3.06
N GLN A 135 1.26 13.82 3.05
CA GLN A 135 2.36 14.75 3.31
C GLN A 135 2.93 14.54 4.73
N LEU A 136 2.07 14.21 5.71
CA LEU A 136 2.50 13.83 7.05
C LEU A 136 3.37 12.57 7.04
N GLN A 137 3.07 11.57 6.20
CA GLN A 137 3.94 10.38 6.03
C GLN A 137 5.30 10.74 5.43
N LEU A 138 5.33 11.65 4.46
CA LEU A 138 6.56 12.09 3.79
C LEU A 138 7.57 12.75 4.75
N LEU A 139 7.13 13.28 5.89
CA LEU A 139 8.06 13.79 6.92
C LEU A 139 9.00 12.70 7.48
N ASP A 140 8.62 11.42 7.40
CA ASP A 140 9.45 10.30 7.83
C ASP A 140 10.28 9.69 6.68
N HIS A 141 10.40 10.36 5.54
CA HIS A 141 11.18 9.88 4.39
C HIS A 141 12.70 9.86 4.69
N PHE A 142 13.48 9.03 3.98
CA PHE A 142 14.95 9.03 4.12
C PHE A 142 15.60 10.23 3.44
N ASP A 143 15.17 10.57 2.24
CA ASP A 143 15.58 11.78 1.52
C ASP A 143 15.00 13.04 2.19
N GLU A 144 15.88 13.93 2.64
CA GLU A 144 15.54 15.18 3.32
C GLU A 144 14.86 16.19 2.39
N GLU A 145 15.18 16.19 1.10
CA GLU A 145 14.52 17.06 0.12
C GLU A 145 13.02 16.74 -0.02
N ARG A 146 12.66 15.46 0.15
CA ARG A 146 11.25 15.03 0.18
C ARG A 146 10.54 15.48 1.45
N ALA A 147 11.21 15.40 2.59
CA ALA A 147 10.67 15.91 3.84
C ALA A 147 10.48 17.44 3.77
N ARG A 148 11.45 18.18 3.19
CA ARG A 148 11.35 19.62 2.96
C ARG A 148 10.15 19.99 2.08
N SER A 149 10.04 19.35 0.93
CA SER A 149 8.90 19.55 0.01
C SER A 149 7.57 19.30 0.73
N ALA A 150 7.51 18.27 1.58
CA ALA A 150 6.31 17.97 2.35
C ALA A 150 6.02 19.03 3.44
N ILE A 151 7.03 19.61 4.09
CA ILE A 151 6.85 20.73 5.03
C ILE A 151 6.22 21.93 4.31
N GLU A 152 6.72 22.28 3.13
CA GLU A 152 6.20 23.40 2.32
C GLU A 152 4.72 23.19 1.94
N VAL A 153 4.40 21.99 1.43
CA VAL A 153 3.01 21.64 1.09
C VAL A 153 2.12 21.63 2.33
N LEU A 154 2.58 21.09 3.46
CA LEU A 154 1.83 21.12 4.72
C LEU A 154 1.58 22.54 5.22
N GLY A 155 2.53 23.46 5.05
CA GLY A 155 2.35 24.87 5.39
C GLY A 155 1.17 25.50 4.64
N VAL A 156 1.08 25.24 3.33
CA VAL A 156 -0.05 25.70 2.50
C VAL A 156 -1.37 25.06 2.95
N LEU A 157 -1.37 23.73 3.19
CA LEU A 157 -2.58 23.00 3.54
C LEU A 157 -3.12 23.36 4.93
N VAL A 158 -2.25 23.60 5.90
CA VAL A 158 -2.65 23.98 7.27
C VAL A 158 -3.19 25.41 7.32
N ALA A 159 -2.71 26.30 6.44
CA ALA A 159 -3.28 27.64 6.30
C ALA A 159 -4.72 27.61 5.75
N GLN A 160 -5.10 26.57 5.00
CA GLN A 160 -6.42 26.43 4.38
C GLN A 160 -7.41 25.59 5.21
N ALA A 161 -6.91 24.60 5.96
CA ALA A 161 -7.72 23.65 6.71
C ALA A 161 -7.03 23.26 8.02
N PRO A 162 -7.80 22.89 9.07
CA PRO A 162 -7.21 22.50 10.35
C PRO A 162 -6.24 21.32 10.17
N ALA A 163 -5.12 21.35 10.91
CA ALA A 163 -4.10 20.33 10.83
C ALA A 163 -4.63 18.94 11.26
N PHE A 164 -4.49 17.97 10.38
CA PHE A 164 -4.80 16.57 10.64
C PHE A 164 -3.79 15.97 11.62
N LYS A 165 -4.28 15.26 12.64
CA LYS A 165 -3.45 14.61 13.67
C LYS A 165 -2.36 15.56 14.23
N ARG A 166 -2.76 16.77 14.67
CA ARG A 166 -1.87 17.80 15.26
C ARG A 166 -0.74 17.23 16.16
N PRO A 167 -1.02 16.34 17.13
CA PRO A 167 0.03 15.81 18.00
C PRO A 167 1.12 15.04 17.24
N VAL A 168 0.72 14.26 16.22
CA VAL A 168 1.64 13.48 15.39
C VAL A 168 2.46 14.41 14.50
N MET A 169 1.82 15.42 13.90
CA MET A 169 2.48 16.41 13.07
C MET A 169 3.53 17.19 13.87
N GLU A 170 3.17 17.71 15.05
CA GLU A 170 4.12 18.39 15.94
C GLU A 170 5.29 17.51 16.35
N GLN A 171 5.02 16.24 16.67
CA GLN A 171 6.06 15.29 17.05
C GLN A 171 7.06 15.05 15.91
N ARG A 172 6.57 14.88 14.67
CA ARG A 172 7.43 14.66 13.50
C ARG A 172 8.22 15.90 13.14
N LEU A 173 7.58 17.08 13.13
CA LEU A 173 8.26 18.35 12.89
C LEU A 173 9.35 18.61 13.94
N ARG A 174 9.07 18.33 15.22
CA ARG A 174 10.08 18.44 16.27
C ARG A 174 11.28 17.51 16.05
N ARG A 175 11.07 16.29 15.54
CA ARG A 175 12.18 15.38 15.20
C ARG A 175 13.01 15.94 14.05
N LEU A 176 12.39 16.52 13.03
CA LEU A 176 13.12 17.17 11.93
C LEU A 176 13.92 18.38 12.43
N GLU A 177 13.32 19.23 13.28
CA GLU A 177 14.00 20.35 13.95
C GLU A 177 15.24 19.91 14.73
N GLU A 178 15.18 18.78 15.44
CA GLU A 178 16.27 18.27 16.28
C GLU A 178 17.35 17.50 15.50
N TYR A 179 16.99 16.75 14.45
CA TYR A 179 17.87 15.75 13.84
C TYR A 179 18.12 15.90 12.33
N ALA A 180 17.46 16.83 11.62
CA ALA A 180 17.76 17.03 10.20
C ALA A 180 19.17 17.59 10.01
N GLU A 181 19.85 17.10 8.98
CA GLU A 181 21.22 17.49 8.64
C GLU A 181 21.25 18.92 8.05
N ASP A 182 20.28 19.25 7.20
CA ASP A 182 20.15 20.60 6.65
C ASP A 182 19.53 21.60 7.67
N SER A 183 20.21 22.72 7.90
CA SER A 183 19.68 23.83 8.70
C SER A 183 18.38 24.39 8.13
N SER A 184 18.24 24.47 6.80
CA SER A 184 17.06 25.03 6.17
C SER A 184 15.79 24.24 6.48
N ILE A 185 15.92 22.92 6.61
CA ILE A 185 14.82 22.02 6.98
C ILE A 185 14.48 22.17 8.47
N ARG A 186 15.48 22.32 9.33
CA ARG A 186 15.25 22.56 10.76
C ARG A 186 14.47 23.85 10.99
N ASP A 187 14.86 24.92 10.31
CA ASP A 187 14.20 26.22 10.39
C ASP A 187 12.76 26.14 9.85
N ALA A 188 12.55 25.54 8.67
CA ALA A 188 11.22 25.35 8.10
C ALA A 188 10.30 24.50 9.00
N ALA A 189 10.82 23.43 9.61
CA ALA A 189 10.08 22.60 10.53
C ALA A 189 9.68 23.36 11.81
N ALA A 190 10.60 24.17 12.35
CA ALA A 190 10.34 25.01 13.52
C ALA A 190 9.28 26.08 13.23
N GLU A 191 9.34 26.73 12.07
CA GLU A 191 8.35 27.72 11.61
C GLU A 191 6.95 27.10 11.49
N LEU A 192 6.83 25.98 10.77
CA LEU A 192 5.54 25.29 10.60
C LEU A 192 4.98 24.84 11.95
N ARG A 193 5.83 24.33 12.86
CA ARG A 193 5.40 23.92 14.20
C ARG A 193 4.88 25.08 15.04
N ARG A 194 5.46 26.29 14.91
CA ARG A 194 4.92 27.50 15.56
C ARG A 194 3.58 27.89 14.93
N ALA A 195 3.45 27.82 13.62
CA ALA A 195 2.20 28.13 12.91
C ALA A 195 1.04 27.20 13.31
N ILE A 196 1.31 25.91 13.51
CA ILE A 196 0.29 24.94 13.95
C ILE A 196 -0.18 25.19 15.39
N ARG A 197 0.62 25.87 16.23
CA ARG A 197 0.30 26.12 17.65
C ARG A 197 -0.45 27.42 17.91
N ALA A 198 -0.32 28.38 16.99
CA ALA A 198 -1.10 29.61 16.99
C ALA A 198 -2.59 29.31 16.85
#